data_AF-A0A1Q7LVV3-F1
#
_entry.id   AF-A0A1Q7LVV3-F1
#
_cell.length_a   1.000
_cell.length_b   1.000
_cell.length_c   1.000
_cell.angle_alpha   90.00
_cell.angle_beta   90.00
_cell.angle_gamma   90.00
#
_symmetry.space_group_name_H-M   'P 1'
#
loop_
_entity.id
_entity.type
_entity.pdbx_description
1 polymer ?
#
loop_
_entity_poly.entity_id
_entity_poly.type
_entity_poly.pdbx_seq_one_letter_code
_entity_poly.pdbx_strand_id
1 'polypeptide(L)'
;MTQYLLRGTQKRTETVSFRINPVLRTGLEDEARKVGVNLNTLVSQIFSRYMTWERYAGQLKFLPVSKDLLREVFQSMQRETVELKQANIGAVLKFIDLWGSHFEACDHNYDGKKHFFTLHHDVNLNFSIFVKEYVSTMIQSTVARIVQFETVSPNSVTFSFDG
;
A
#
# COMPACT_ATOMS: atom_id res chain seq x y z
N MET A 1 8.58 -6.90 32.44
CA MET A 1 9.25 -5.62 32.75
C MET A 1 9.30 -4.81 31.46
N THR A 2 8.63 -3.69 31.26
CA THR A 2 7.93 -2.79 32.18
C THR A 2 7.01 -1.93 31.31
N GLN A 3 5.70 -1.97 31.58
CA GLN A 3 4.81 -0.86 31.26
C GLN A 3 5.25 0.32 32.13
N TYR A 4 5.63 1.45 31.53
CA TYR A 4 5.72 2.82 32.08
C TYR A 4 6.64 3.56 31.09
N LEU A 5 6.14 4.34 30.15
CA LEU A 5 5.71 5.73 30.35
C LEU A 5 5.06 6.18 29.04
N LEU A 6 3.97 6.92 29.11
CA LEU A 6 3.76 8.18 28.38
C LEU A 6 2.39 8.71 28.81
N ARG A 7 2.37 9.30 30.01
CA ARG A 7 1.32 10.19 30.45
C ARG A 7 1.63 11.56 29.83
N GLY A 8 0.76 12.03 28.94
CA GLY A 8 0.55 13.43 28.55
C GLY A 8 1.76 14.33 28.33
N THR A 9 2.40 14.25 27.17
CA THR A 9 3.08 15.41 26.60
C THR A 9 2.11 16.11 25.65
N GLN A 10 1.72 17.34 26.00
CA GLN A 10 1.00 18.22 25.09
C GLN A 10 1.83 18.30 23.81
N LYS A 11 1.30 17.80 22.68
CA LYS A 11 2.03 17.82 21.40
C LYS A 11 2.34 19.29 21.07
N ARG A 12 3.62 19.64 21.08
CA ARG A 12 4.09 20.97 20.70
C ARG A 12 3.63 21.26 19.27
N THR A 13 2.86 22.33 19.10
CA THR A 13 2.42 22.83 17.78
C THR A 13 3.36 23.93 17.33
N GLU A 14 3.74 23.91 16.05
CA GLU A 14 4.54 24.97 15.43
C GLU A 14 3.73 25.62 14.31
N THR A 15 3.85 26.94 14.18
CA THR A 15 3.14 27.70 13.15
C THR A 15 3.93 27.63 11.84
N VAL A 16 3.28 27.18 10.78
CA VAL A 16 3.84 27.21 9.43
C VAL A 16 2.88 27.96 8.50
N SER A 17 3.41 28.91 7.73
CA SER A 17 2.64 29.77 6.84
C SER A 17 2.93 29.43 5.38
N PHE A 18 1.89 29.14 4.61
CA PHE A 18 2.00 28.81 3.18
C PHE A 18 1.07 29.71 2.36
N ARG A 19 1.47 30.01 1.12
CA ARG A 19 0.57 30.61 0.12
C ARG A 19 -0.20 29.50 -0.58
N ILE A 20 -1.52 29.65 -0.69
CA ILE A 20 -2.38 28.73 -1.43
C ILE A 20 -3.29 29.51 -2.36
N ASN A 21 -3.73 28.86 -3.44
CA ASN A 21 -4.68 29.42 -4.39
C ASN A 21 -6.02 29.75 -3.67
N PRO A 22 -6.65 30.90 -3.93
CA PRO A 22 -7.92 31.29 -3.29
C PRO A 22 -9.07 30.31 -3.54
N VAL A 23 -9.10 29.64 -4.68
CA VAL A 23 -10.08 28.59 -4.99
C VAL A 23 -9.89 27.39 -4.06
N LEU A 24 -8.64 26.95 -3.87
CA LEU A 24 -8.31 25.85 -2.95
C LEU A 24 -8.65 26.21 -1.50
N ARG A 25 -8.36 27.46 -1.09
CA ARG A 25 -8.72 27.96 0.24
C ARG A 25 -10.23 27.88 0.48
N THR A 26 -11.01 28.37 -0.47
CA THR A 26 -12.49 28.37 -0.37
C THR A 26 -13.01 26.92 -0.28
N GLY A 27 -12.49 26.01 -1.11
CA GLY A 27 -12.86 24.60 -1.06
C GLY A 27 -12.54 23.93 0.30
N LEU A 28 -11.38 24.22 0.88
CA LEU A 28 -11.01 23.71 2.20
C LEU A 28 -11.89 24.30 3.32
N GLU A 29 -12.24 25.58 3.23
CA GLU A 29 -13.16 26.23 4.19
C GLU A 29 -14.56 25.62 4.10
N ASP A 30 -15.06 25.31 2.89
CA ASP A 30 -16.35 24.67 2.67
C ASP A 30 -16.37 23.25 3.24
N GLU A 31 -15.32 22.47 2.98
CA GLU A 31 -15.20 21.11 3.50
C GLU A 31 -15.10 21.08 5.03
N ALA A 32 -14.36 22.04 5.61
CA ALA A 32 -14.25 22.18 7.07
C ALA A 32 -15.64 22.40 7.70
N ARG A 33 -16.47 23.25 7.08
CA ARG A 33 -17.86 23.46 7.53
C ARG A 33 -18.71 22.21 7.41
N LYS A 34 -18.63 21.47 6.30
CA LYS A 34 -19.40 20.22 6.10
C LYS A 34 -19.05 19.14 7.13
N VAL A 35 -17.77 18.99 7.42
CA VAL A 35 -17.25 18.00 8.38
C VAL A 35 -17.37 18.48 9.84
N GLY A 36 -17.76 19.75 10.05
CA GLY A 36 -18.01 20.31 11.39
C GLY A 36 -16.73 20.63 12.18
N VAL A 37 -15.62 20.92 11.50
CA VAL A 37 -14.33 21.27 12.11
C VAL A 37 -13.85 22.65 11.66
N ASN A 38 -12.93 23.27 12.39
CA ASN A 38 -12.28 24.49 11.90
C ASN A 38 -11.23 24.16 10.82
N LEU A 39 -10.88 25.16 10.00
CA LEU A 39 -9.94 25.00 8.88
C LEU A 39 -8.59 24.45 9.33
N ASN A 40 -8.05 24.91 10.46
CA ASN A 40 -6.75 24.48 10.95
C ASN A 40 -6.75 22.99 11.34
N THR A 41 -7.85 22.53 11.97
CA THR A 41 -8.07 21.12 12.29
C THR A 41 -8.15 20.27 11.03
N LEU A 42 -8.92 20.71 10.02
CA LEU A 42 -9.03 19.98 8.74
C LEU A 42 -7.67 19.88 8.05
N VAL A 43 -6.93 20.99 7.93
CA VAL A 43 -5.61 21.02 7.29
C VAL A 43 -4.62 20.13 8.04
N SER A 44 -4.62 20.16 9.37
CA SER A 44 -3.79 19.29 10.20
C SER A 44 -4.11 17.81 9.98
N GLN A 45 -5.39 17.46 9.83
CA GLN A 45 -5.81 16.08 9.52
C GLN A 45 -5.39 15.66 8.12
N ILE A 46 -5.52 16.53 7.11
CA ILE A 46 -5.07 16.26 5.73
C ILE A 46 -3.55 16.03 5.71
N PHE A 47 -2.77 16.93 6.31
CA PHE A 47 -1.32 16.76 6.38
C PHE A 47 -0.93 15.50 7.14
N SER A 48 -1.60 15.21 8.26
CA SER A 48 -1.35 13.98 9.00
C SER A 48 -1.64 12.75 8.15
N ARG A 49 -2.81 12.70 7.49
CA ARG A 49 -3.25 11.57 6.67
C ARG A 49 -2.36 11.36 5.44
N TYR A 50 -1.94 12.45 4.80
CA TYR A 50 -0.97 12.41 3.71
C TYR A 50 0.39 11.87 4.19
N MET A 51 0.91 12.38 5.31
CA MET A 51 2.23 11.99 5.83
C MET A 51 2.26 10.58 6.42
N THR A 52 1.13 10.07 6.94
CA THR A 52 1.06 8.73 7.53
C THR A 52 0.73 7.65 6.52
N TRP A 53 -0.21 7.89 5.59
CA TRP A 53 -0.74 6.83 4.75
C TRP A 53 -0.93 7.19 3.28
N GLU A 54 -1.60 8.29 2.93
CA GLU A 54 -2.03 8.51 1.52
C GLU A 54 -0.85 8.69 0.56
N ARG A 55 0.27 9.30 1.00
CA ARG A 55 1.47 9.38 0.16
C ARG A 55 2.03 8.01 -0.18
N TYR A 56 1.99 7.09 0.79
CA TYR A 56 2.48 5.73 0.63
C TYR A 56 1.50 4.90 -0.17
N ALA A 57 0.19 5.05 0.07
CA ALA A 57 -0.85 4.38 -0.70
C ALA A 57 -0.82 4.78 -2.17
N GLY A 58 -0.66 6.08 -2.48
CA GLY A 58 -0.51 6.57 -3.84
C GLY A 58 0.78 6.09 -4.51
N GLN A 59 1.90 6.05 -3.77
CA GLN A 59 3.18 5.51 -4.26
C GLN A 59 3.14 3.99 -4.50
N LEU A 60 2.45 3.26 -3.63
CA LEU A 60 2.27 1.82 -3.69
C LEU A 60 1.10 1.40 -4.58
N LYS A 61 0.45 2.38 -5.24
CA LYS A 61 -0.72 2.23 -6.10
C LYS A 61 -1.84 1.41 -5.45
N PHE A 62 -1.95 1.50 -4.13
CA PHE A 62 -3.06 0.92 -3.38
C PHE A 62 -4.33 1.69 -3.72
N LEU A 63 -5.32 0.99 -4.28
CA LEU A 63 -6.63 1.57 -4.53
C LEU A 63 -7.46 1.57 -3.23
N PRO A 64 -8.04 2.70 -2.83
CA PRO A 64 -9.07 2.68 -1.80
C PRO A 64 -10.31 1.97 -2.36
N VAL A 65 -10.64 0.80 -1.79
CA VAL A 65 -11.82 0.01 -2.18
C VAL A 65 -12.94 0.27 -1.17
N SER A 66 -14.16 0.55 -1.65
CA SER A 66 -15.31 0.73 -0.77
C SER A 66 -15.75 -0.59 -0.13
N LYS A 67 -16.35 -0.51 1.06
CA LYS A 67 -16.88 -1.70 1.75
C LYS A 67 -17.95 -2.42 0.94
N ASP A 68 -18.71 -1.69 0.12
CA ASP A 68 -19.78 -2.25 -0.71
C ASP A 68 -19.21 -3.00 -1.90
N LEU A 69 -18.16 -2.46 -2.55
CA LEU A 69 -17.45 -3.16 -3.62
C LEU A 69 -16.76 -4.43 -3.10
N LEU A 70 -16.14 -4.37 -1.91
CA LEU A 70 -15.64 -5.57 -1.24
C LEU A 70 -16.80 -6.56 -0.99
N ARG A 71 -17.93 -6.08 -0.47
CA ARG A 71 -19.07 -6.96 -0.21
C ARG A 71 -19.58 -7.66 -1.47
N GLU A 72 -19.72 -6.96 -2.58
CA GLU A 72 -20.13 -7.54 -3.87
C GLU A 72 -19.13 -8.59 -4.38
N VAL A 73 -17.83 -8.24 -4.39
CA VAL A 73 -16.76 -9.15 -4.83
C VAL A 73 -16.74 -10.42 -3.97
N PHE A 74 -16.79 -10.27 -2.65
CA PHE A 74 -16.70 -11.39 -1.71
C PHE A 74 -18.01 -12.17 -1.55
N GLN A 75 -19.17 -11.59 -1.85
CA GLN A 75 -20.46 -12.30 -1.90
C GLN A 75 -20.56 -13.26 -3.09
N SER A 76 -19.87 -12.94 -4.20
CA SER A 76 -19.84 -13.79 -5.40
C SER A 76 -18.91 -15.02 -5.27
N MET A 77 -18.11 -15.09 -4.20
CA MET A 77 -17.20 -16.20 -3.92
C MET A 77 -17.88 -17.28 -3.07
N GLN A 78 -17.74 -18.56 -3.44
CA GLN A 78 -18.30 -19.69 -2.69
C GLN A 78 -17.61 -19.85 -1.32
N ARG A 79 -18.31 -20.42 -0.31
CA ARG A 79 -17.78 -20.50 1.07
C ARG A 79 -16.47 -21.28 1.22
N GLU A 80 -16.17 -22.22 0.34
CA GLU A 80 -14.88 -22.94 0.30
C GLU A 80 -13.70 -22.04 -0.10
N THR A 81 -13.93 -20.89 -0.73
CA THR A 81 -12.90 -19.90 -1.07
C THR A 81 -12.66 -18.82 0.00
N VAL A 82 -13.41 -18.83 1.12
CA VAL A 82 -13.33 -17.80 2.18
C VAL A 82 -12.62 -18.30 3.44
N GLU A 83 -12.27 -19.59 3.51
CA GLU A 83 -11.29 -20.03 4.49
C GLU A 83 -9.90 -19.55 4.03
N LEU A 84 -9.30 -18.60 4.77
CA LEU A 84 -7.85 -18.35 4.80
C LEU A 84 -7.08 -19.58 5.34
N LYS A 85 -7.56 -20.80 5.08
CA LYS A 85 -6.84 -22.04 5.34
C LYS A 85 -6.06 -22.36 4.09
N GLN A 86 -4.81 -21.88 4.09
CA GLN A 86 -3.84 -22.01 3.01
C GLN A 86 -4.25 -21.21 1.79
N ALA A 87 -3.93 -19.91 1.78
CA ALA A 87 -3.79 -19.21 0.52
C ALA A 87 -2.76 -19.99 -0.30
N ASN A 88 -3.26 -20.69 -1.31
CA ASN A 88 -2.44 -21.48 -2.20
C ASN A 88 -1.66 -20.55 -3.13
N ILE A 89 -0.65 -21.11 -3.80
CA ILE A 89 0.21 -20.33 -4.70
C ILE A 89 -0.60 -19.57 -5.76
N GLY A 90 -1.71 -20.13 -6.24
CA GLY A 90 -2.60 -19.46 -7.20
C GLY A 90 -3.20 -18.14 -6.69
N ALA A 91 -3.51 -18.03 -5.40
CA ALA A 91 -3.99 -16.77 -4.81
C ALA A 91 -2.87 -15.71 -4.73
N VAL A 92 -1.65 -16.14 -4.38
CA VAL A 92 -0.47 -15.27 -4.34
C VAL A 92 -0.13 -14.76 -5.75
N LEU A 93 -0.15 -15.63 -6.76
CA LEU A 93 0.10 -15.26 -8.16
C LEU A 93 -0.92 -14.23 -8.64
N LYS A 94 -2.22 -14.50 -8.48
CA LYS A 94 -3.28 -13.54 -8.86
C LYS A 94 -3.14 -12.19 -8.15
N PHE A 95 -2.74 -12.20 -6.88
CA PHE A 95 -2.50 -10.97 -6.15
C PHE A 95 -1.31 -10.21 -6.71
N ILE A 96 -0.16 -10.87 -6.97
CA ILE A 96 1.03 -10.23 -7.53
C ILE A 96 0.77 -9.74 -8.95
N ASP A 97 0.06 -10.50 -9.77
CA ASP A 97 -0.35 -10.09 -11.13
C ASP A 97 -1.25 -8.84 -11.06
N LEU A 98 -2.25 -8.84 -10.19
CA LEU A 98 -3.15 -7.69 -10.03
C LEU A 98 -2.40 -6.48 -9.48
N TRP A 99 -1.60 -6.65 -8.43
CA TRP A 99 -0.81 -5.57 -7.85
C TRP A 99 0.22 -5.03 -8.84
N GLY A 100 0.95 -5.92 -9.51
CA GLY A 100 1.94 -5.65 -10.55
C GLY A 100 1.35 -4.97 -11.79
N SER A 101 0.12 -5.29 -12.18
CA SER A 101 -0.56 -4.62 -13.32
C SER A 101 -0.74 -3.11 -13.13
N HIS A 102 -0.64 -2.62 -11.89
CA HIS A 102 -0.70 -1.19 -11.62
C HIS A 102 0.64 -0.51 -11.84
N PHE A 103 1.77 -1.22 -11.94
CA PHE A 103 3.11 -0.68 -12.16
C PHE A 103 3.30 -0.15 -13.59
N GLU A 104 4.48 0.36 -13.93
CA GLU A 104 4.75 0.80 -15.31
C GLU A 104 4.73 -0.40 -16.27
N ALA A 105 5.33 -1.51 -15.85
CA ALA A 105 5.18 -2.80 -16.48
C ALA A 105 5.36 -3.92 -15.44
N CYS A 106 4.70 -5.05 -15.67
CA CYS A 106 4.86 -6.25 -14.89
C CYS A 106 4.91 -7.45 -15.84
N ASP A 107 6.06 -8.10 -15.92
CA ASP A 107 6.23 -9.35 -16.65
C ASP A 107 6.15 -10.51 -15.67
N HIS A 108 5.29 -11.48 -15.96
CA HIS A 108 5.20 -12.73 -15.23
C HIS A 108 5.40 -13.90 -16.20
N ASN A 109 6.39 -14.75 -15.92
CA ASN A 109 6.69 -15.97 -16.67
C ASN A 109 6.79 -17.18 -15.74
N TYR A 110 6.47 -18.37 -16.26
CA TYR A 110 6.56 -19.64 -15.54
C TYR A 110 7.24 -20.70 -16.41
N ASP A 111 8.31 -21.31 -15.91
CA ASP A 111 9.11 -22.30 -16.65
C ASP A 111 8.71 -23.77 -16.38
N GLY A 112 7.63 -24.01 -15.62
CA GLY A 112 7.23 -25.33 -15.14
C GLY A 112 7.76 -25.69 -13.75
N LYS A 113 8.64 -24.87 -13.17
CA LYS A 113 9.20 -25.06 -11.83
C LYS A 113 9.19 -23.78 -10.99
N LYS A 114 9.46 -22.63 -11.59
CA LYS A 114 9.56 -21.33 -10.91
C LYS A 114 8.73 -20.28 -11.60
N HIS A 115 8.14 -19.41 -10.78
CA HIS A 115 7.54 -18.16 -11.22
C HIS A 115 8.60 -17.07 -11.22
N PHE A 116 8.65 -16.30 -12.30
CA PHE A 116 9.54 -15.16 -12.49
C PHE A 116 8.70 -13.90 -12.67
N PHE A 117 8.99 -12.89 -11.88
CA PHE A 117 8.35 -11.59 -11.95
C PHE A 117 9.39 -10.51 -12.19
N THR A 118 9.10 -9.59 -13.11
CA THR A 118 9.84 -8.34 -13.27
C THR A 118 8.86 -7.17 -13.13
N LEU A 119 9.06 -6.35 -12.12
CA LEU A 119 8.25 -5.18 -11.83
C LEU A 119 9.04 -3.92 -12.19
N HIS A 120 8.58 -3.18 -13.20
CA HIS A 120 9.14 -1.90 -13.59
C HIS A 120 8.40 -0.74 -12.92
N HIS A 121 9.13 0.19 -12.32
CA HIS A 121 8.58 1.39 -11.71
C HIS A 121 9.58 2.54 -11.82
N ASP A 122 9.13 3.80 -11.75
CA ASP A 122 10.01 4.96 -11.72
C ASP A 122 9.85 5.71 -10.39
N VAL A 123 10.48 5.22 -9.32
CA VAL A 123 10.33 5.77 -7.96
C VAL A 123 11.69 6.08 -7.33
N ASN A 124 12.42 5.06 -6.85
CA ASN A 124 13.82 5.08 -6.40
C ASN A 124 14.18 3.71 -5.77
N LEU A 125 15.45 3.56 -5.39
CA LEU A 125 15.97 2.33 -4.78
C LEU A 125 15.29 1.92 -3.47
N ASN A 126 14.87 2.88 -2.63
CA ASN A 126 14.20 2.54 -1.36
C ASN A 126 12.84 1.89 -1.59
N PHE A 127 12.14 2.28 -2.66
CA PHE A 127 10.90 1.63 -3.06
C PHE A 127 11.15 0.19 -3.55
N SER A 128 12.22 -0.04 -4.31
CA SER A 128 12.65 -1.37 -4.73
C SER A 128 12.96 -2.28 -3.53
N ILE A 129 13.62 -1.73 -2.51
CA ILE A 129 13.87 -2.42 -1.22
C ILE A 129 12.55 -2.72 -0.50
N PHE A 130 11.61 -1.78 -0.46
CA PHE A 130 10.29 -2.04 0.11
C PHE A 130 9.58 -3.20 -0.62
N VAL A 131 9.54 -3.16 -1.96
CA VAL A 131 8.91 -4.21 -2.78
C VAL A 131 9.53 -5.56 -2.47
N LYS A 132 10.86 -5.63 -2.39
CA LYS A 132 11.61 -6.83 -1.99
C LYS A 132 11.14 -7.38 -0.64
N GLU A 133 11.09 -6.56 0.41
CA GLU A 133 10.69 -7.00 1.75
C GLU A 133 9.21 -7.40 1.80
N TYR A 134 8.36 -6.67 1.09
CA TYR A 134 6.92 -6.93 1.02
C TYR A 134 6.62 -8.28 0.35
N VAL A 135 7.15 -8.51 -0.87
CA VAL A 135 6.91 -9.78 -1.59
C VAL A 135 7.56 -10.96 -0.88
N SER A 136 8.75 -10.77 -0.27
CA SER A 136 9.39 -11.79 0.56
C SER A 136 8.52 -12.21 1.73
N THR A 137 8.06 -11.23 2.52
CA THR A 137 7.22 -11.48 3.70
C THR A 137 5.90 -12.13 3.31
N MET A 138 5.23 -11.61 2.27
CA MET A 138 3.96 -12.14 1.79
C MET A 138 4.12 -13.60 1.32
N ILE A 139 5.06 -13.88 0.41
CA ILE A 139 5.25 -15.22 -0.16
C ILE A 139 5.69 -16.21 0.92
N GLN A 140 6.62 -15.84 1.79
CA GLN A 140 7.12 -16.72 2.85
C GLN A 140 6.06 -17.01 3.91
N SER A 141 5.30 -16.01 4.35
CA SER A 141 4.25 -16.21 5.36
C SER A 141 3.02 -16.95 4.82
N THR A 142 2.75 -16.84 3.51
CA THR A 142 1.53 -17.36 2.90
C THR A 142 1.72 -18.78 2.33
N VAL A 143 2.82 -19.02 1.59
CA VAL A 143 3.07 -20.29 0.89
C VAL A 143 4.40 -20.94 1.29
N ALA A 144 5.10 -20.43 2.32
CA ALA A 144 6.36 -20.96 2.82
C ALA A 144 7.44 -21.14 1.74
N ARG A 145 7.42 -20.28 0.71
CA ARG A 145 8.45 -20.24 -0.33
C ARG A 145 9.49 -19.16 -0.04
N ILE A 146 10.74 -19.44 -0.40
CA ILE A 146 11.83 -18.46 -0.34
C ILE A 146 11.86 -17.73 -1.66
N VAL A 147 11.92 -16.40 -1.60
CA VAL A 147 12.02 -15.53 -2.77
C VAL A 147 13.49 -15.28 -3.10
N GLN A 148 13.86 -15.49 -4.36
CA GLN A 148 15.17 -15.17 -4.91
C GLN A 148 15.05 -13.87 -5.69
N PHE A 149 16.05 -12.99 -5.59
CA PHE A 149 16.06 -11.70 -6.27
C PHE A 149 17.23 -11.63 -7.24
N GLU A 150 16.94 -11.50 -8.52
CA GLU A 150 17.93 -11.33 -9.58
C GLU A 150 18.31 -9.87 -9.78
N THR A 151 17.37 -8.93 -9.59
CA THR A 151 17.62 -7.50 -9.73
C THR A 151 16.83 -6.69 -8.71
N VAL A 152 17.49 -5.73 -8.06
CA VAL A 152 16.87 -4.69 -7.24
C VAL A 152 17.57 -3.37 -7.61
N SER A 153 17.07 -2.72 -8.66
CA SER A 153 17.60 -1.43 -9.15
C SER A 153 16.65 -0.30 -8.74
N PRO A 154 17.02 0.99 -8.93
CA PRO A 154 16.14 2.12 -8.60
C PRO A 154 14.79 2.14 -9.35
N ASN A 155 14.67 1.37 -10.43
CA ASN A 155 13.51 1.38 -11.32
C ASN A 155 12.98 -0.02 -11.71
N SER A 156 13.52 -1.09 -11.12
CA SER A 156 13.06 -2.44 -11.40
C SER A 156 13.36 -3.39 -10.25
N VAL A 157 12.44 -4.33 -10.02
CA VAL A 157 12.64 -5.48 -9.15
C VAL A 157 12.31 -6.75 -9.91
N THR A 158 13.31 -7.63 -10.06
CA THR A 158 13.14 -8.96 -10.62
C THR A 158 13.33 -9.99 -9.52
N PHE A 159 12.37 -10.90 -9.39
CA PHE A 159 12.38 -11.94 -8.39
C PHE A 159 11.74 -13.23 -8.90
N SER A 160 12.13 -14.34 -8.28
CA SER A 160 11.57 -15.66 -8.57
C SER A 160 11.32 -16.48 -7.31
N PHE A 161 10.39 -17.43 -7.41
CA PHE A 161 10.14 -18.42 -6.35
C PHE A 161 9.56 -19.72 -6.93
N ASP A 162 9.74 -20.81 -6.19
CA ASP A 162 9.28 -22.14 -6.63
C ASP A 162 7.74 -22.21 -6.67
N GLY A 163 7.24 -22.81 -7.77
CA GLY A 163 5.82 -23.10 -8.04
C GLY A 163 5.18 -24.18 -7.16
#